data_AF-A0AAE1X000-F1
#
_entry.id   AF-A0AAE1X000-F1
#
_cell.length_a   1.000
_cell.length_b   1.000
_cell.length_c   1.000
_cell.angle_alpha   90.00
_cell.angle_beta   90.00
_cell.angle_gamma   90.00
#
_symmetry.space_group_name_H-M   'P 1'
#
loop_
_entity.id
_entity.type
_entity.pdbx_description
1 polymer ?
#
loop_
_entity_poly.entity_id
_entity_poly.type
_entity_poly.pdbx_seq_one_letter_code
_entity_poly.pdbx_strand_id
1 'polypeptide(L)'
;MRHQSNRKQHRQVSTVAAQPLSTNSRWIVDETGQRVKLSCVNWPSHLEVVVAEGLSKQPVDEISEEIRSLGFNCVRLTWPLFLFTNDTLAARTVRQSLTNLGLFEAIAGFQTNNPDIIDLPLIDAYQAVVGSLGKKNVMIILDNHTRTNQGCHHLQVYQECSGDELEE
;
A
#
# COMPACT_ATOMS: atom_id res chain seq x y z
N MET A 1 -22.56 43.63 -4.99
CA MET A 1 -21.77 42.56 -5.67
C MET A 1 -20.95 41.87 -4.58
N ARG A 2 -21.25 40.60 -4.28
CA ARG A 2 -20.57 39.83 -3.23
C ARG A 2 -19.43 39.03 -3.86
N HIS A 3 -18.19 39.29 -3.44
CA HIS A 3 -17.05 38.44 -3.75
C HIS A 3 -17.19 37.12 -2.97
N GLN A 4 -17.32 36.00 -3.68
CA GLN A 4 -17.15 34.67 -3.10
C GLN A 4 -15.66 34.28 -3.20
N SER A 5 -15.06 34.04 -2.04
CA SER A 5 -13.71 33.54 -1.86
C SER A 5 -13.74 32.01 -1.94
N ASN A 6 -13.01 31.43 -2.91
CA ASN A 6 -12.83 30.00 -3.07
C ASN A 6 -11.85 29.48 -2.00
N ARG A 7 -12.38 28.86 -0.93
CA ARG A 7 -11.55 28.06 -0.01
C ARG A 7 -11.32 26.68 -0.63
N LYS A 8 -10.06 26.38 -0.94
CA LYS A 8 -9.60 25.02 -1.24
C LYS A 8 -9.96 24.11 -0.07
N GLN A 9 -10.76 23.09 -0.33
CA GLN A 9 -11.12 22.07 0.65
C GLN A 9 -9.88 21.18 0.86
N HIS A 10 -9.20 21.34 1.98
CA HIS A 10 -8.18 20.39 2.42
C HIS A 10 -8.87 19.06 2.75
N ARG A 11 -8.55 18.03 1.98
CA ARG A 11 -8.97 16.64 2.22
C ARG A 11 -8.46 16.24 3.61
N GLN A 12 -9.37 15.96 4.54
CA GLN A 12 -9.00 15.45 5.87
C GLN A 12 -8.37 14.08 5.71
N VAL A 13 -7.07 13.98 5.99
CA VAL A 13 -6.39 12.70 6.18
C VAL A 13 -6.84 12.17 7.54
N SER A 14 -7.57 11.06 7.57
CA SER A 14 -7.94 10.40 8.83
C SER A 14 -6.67 9.91 9.53
N THR A 15 -6.38 10.43 10.72
CA THR A 15 -5.31 9.92 11.59
C THR A 15 -5.72 8.55 12.13
N VAL A 16 -5.07 7.49 11.64
CA VAL A 16 -5.17 6.14 12.21
C VAL A 16 -4.31 6.10 13.47
N ALA A 17 -4.93 5.96 14.64
CA ALA A 17 -4.21 5.76 15.88
C ALA A 17 -3.72 4.30 15.96
N ALA A 18 -2.43 4.06 15.74
CA ALA A 18 -1.83 2.77 16.03
C ALA A 18 -1.78 2.57 17.54
N GLN A 19 -2.36 1.48 18.04
CA GLN A 19 -2.09 1.06 19.42
C GLN A 19 -0.62 0.63 19.51
N PRO A 20 0.17 1.19 20.45
CA PRO A 20 1.59 0.92 20.53
C PRO A 20 1.82 -0.54 20.96
N LEU A 21 2.28 -1.36 20.02
CA LEU A 21 2.79 -2.69 20.34
C LEU A 21 4.20 -2.57 20.95
N SER A 22 4.50 -3.44 21.90
CA SER A 22 5.84 -3.57 22.49
C SER A 22 6.24 -5.03 22.61
N THR A 23 7.48 -5.29 23.03
CA THR A 23 7.96 -6.65 23.29
C THR A 23 8.10 -6.89 24.79
N ASN A 24 7.66 -8.07 25.23
CA ASN A 24 7.96 -8.60 26.56
C ASN A 24 8.60 -9.98 26.38
N SER A 25 9.92 -10.04 26.60
CA SER A 25 10.74 -11.20 26.26
C SER A 25 10.49 -11.61 24.79
N ARG A 26 9.99 -12.83 24.54
CA ARG A 26 9.70 -13.35 23.19
C ARG A 26 8.31 -12.97 22.64
N TRP A 27 7.49 -12.25 23.39
CA TRP A 27 6.11 -11.94 23.01
C TRP A 27 5.94 -10.51 22.54
N ILE A 28 5.07 -10.34 21.54
CA ILE A 28 4.50 -9.03 21.19
C ILE A 28 3.30 -8.83 22.13
N VAL A 29 3.22 -7.66 22.75
CA VAL A 29 2.15 -7.30 23.68
C VAL A 29 1.55 -5.92 23.35
N ASP A 30 0.28 -5.72 23.69
CA ASP A 30 -0.40 -4.43 23.61
C ASP A 30 -0.10 -3.52 24.81
N GLU A 31 -0.72 -2.34 24.88
CA GLU A 31 -0.53 -1.40 25.99
C GLU A 31 -0.97 -1.93 27.37
N THR A 32 -1.82 -2.97 27.39
CA THR A 32 -2.27 -3.63 28.63
C THR A 32 -1.35 -4.78 29.06
N GLY A 33 -0.31 -5.07 28.26
CA GLY A 33 0.59 -6.19 28.47
C GLY A 33 0.01 -7.54 28.01
N GLN A 34 -1.14 -7.55 27.33
CA GLN A 34 -1.72 -8.76 26.79
C GLN A 34 -0.98 -9.19 25.52
N ARG A 35 -0.77 -10.50 25.37
CA ARG A 35 -0.07 -11.06 24.23
C ARG A 35 -0.91 -10.90 22.95
N VAL A 36 -0.30 -10.30 21.94
CA VAL A 36 -0.84 -10.18 20.59
C VAL A 36 -0.20 -11.24 19.70
N LYS A 37 -1.02 -12.06 19.03
CA LYS A 37 -0.56 -12.98 17.99
C LYS A 37 -0.88 -12.38 16.62
N LEU A 38 0.15 -12.11 15.84
CA LEU A 38 0.01 -11.61 14.47
C LEU A 38 -0.40 -12.78 13.56
N SER A 39 -1.58 -12.67 12.97
CA SER A 39 -2.09 -13.56 11.93
C SER A 39 -2.27 -12.70 10.70
N CYS A 40 -1.22 -12.65 9.87
CA CYS A 40 -1.17 -11.71 8.75
C CYS A 40 -1.33 -12.41 7.40
N VAL A 41 -1.88 -11.67 6.44
CA VAL A 41 -1.72 -11.95 5.00
C VAL A 41 -0.62 -11.08 4.42
N ASN A 42 -0.05 -11.52 3.30
CA ASN A 42 0.84 -10.68 2.50
C ASN A 42 0.04 -10.00 1.39
N TRP A 43 0.11 -8.68 1.28
CA TRP A 43 -0.53 -7.94 0.19
C TRP A 43 0.55 -7.21 -0.64
N PRO A 44 0.84 -7.69 -1.86
CA PRO A 44 1.85 -7.09 -2.71
C PRO A 44 1.46 -5.68 -3.18
N SER A 45 2.37 -4.70 -3.03
CA SER A 45 2.27 -3.36 -3.65
C SER A 45 3.62 -2.85 -4.16
N HIS A 46 4.65 -3.72 -4.21
CA HIS A 46 6.01 -3.40 -4.66
C HIS A 46 6.27 -3.69 -6.15
N LEU A 47 5.30 -4.30 -6.85
CA LEU A 47 5.42 -4.68 -8.26
C LEU A 47 5.47 -3.45 -9.18
N GLU A 48 5.66 -3.67 -10.48
CA GLU A 48 5.93 -2.64 -11.47
C GLU A 48 4.91 -1.50 -11.50
N VAL A 49 3.64 -1.80 -11.25
CA VAL A 49 2.56 -0.81 -11.20
C VAL A 49 2.65 0.10 -9.96
N VAL A 50 3.28 -0.38 -8.87
CA VAL A 50 3.43 0.29 -7.55
C VAL A 50 2.09 0.58 -6.88
N VAL A 51 1.14 -0.34 -7.06
CA VAL A 51 -0.19 -0.28 -6.43
C VAL A 51 -0.52 -1.66 -5.89
N ALA A 52 -1.29 -1.70 -4.80
CA ALA A 52 -1.72 -2.96 -4.21
C ALA A 52 -2.50 -3.82 -5.21
N GLU A 53 -2.14 -5.10 -5.30
CA GLU A 53 -2.77 -6.05 -6.22
C GLU A 53 -4.27 -6.20 -5.95
N GLY A 54 -5.04 -6.51 -6.99
CA GLY A 54 -6.49 -6.77 -6.88
C GLY A 54 -7.39 -5.52 -6.90
N LEU A 55 -6.85 -4.31 -6.78
CA LEU A 55 -7.67 -3.07 -6.80
C LEU A 55 -8.35 -2.77 -8.15
N SER A 56 -7.95 -3.43 -9.24
CA SER A 56 -8.72 -3.39 -10.49
C SER A 56 -9.94 -4.31 -10.47
N LYS A 57 -10.06 -5.22 -9.50
CA LYS A 57 -11.10 -6.26 -9.43
C LYS A 57 -12.09 -6.04 -8.29
N GLN A 58 -11.68 -5.43 -7.19
CA GLN A 58 -12.53 -5.16 -6.02
C GLN A 58 -12.20 -3.81 -5.38
N PRO A 59 -13.18 -3.14 -4.74
CA PRO A 59 -12.93 -1.95 -3.93
C PRO A 59 -11.94 -2.22 -2.79
N VAL A 60 -11.07 -1.25 -2.50
CA VAL A 60 -10.06 -1.36 -1.43
C VAL A 60 -10.68 -1.67 -0.05
N ASP A 61 -11.86 -1.10 0.22
CA ASP A 61 -12.59 -1.29 1.47
C ASP A 61 -13.21 -2.68 1.59
N GLU A 62 -13.58 -3.30 0.46
CA GLU A 62 -14.09 -4.68 0.41
C GLU A 62 -12.96 -5.67 0.67
N ILE A 63 -11.80 -5.51 0.02
CA ILE A 63 -10.64 -6.37 0.26
C ILE A 63 -10.19 -6.26 1.73
N SER A 64 -10.11 -5.04 2.26
CA SER A 64 -9.72 -4.81 3.66
C SER A 64 -10.70 -5.42 4.66
N GLU A 65 -12.01 -5.39 4.36
CA GLU A 65 -13.03 -6.06 5.16
C GLU A 65 -12.92 -7.58 5.05
N GLU A 66 -12.69 -8.10 3.84
CA GLU A 66 -12.56 -9.54 3.60
C GLU A 66 -11.39 -10.13 4.39
N ILE A 67 -10.22 -9.48 4.37
CA ILE A 67 -9.04 -9.86 5.18
C ILE A 67 -9.42 -10.00 6.66
N ARG A 68 -10.14 -9.01 7.21
CA ARG A 68 -10.61 -9.06 8.60
C ARG A 68 -11.62 -10.19 8.82
N SER A 69 -12.57 -10.37 7.91
CA SER A 69 -13.62 -11.39 8.00
C SER A 69 -13.08 -12.81 8.00
N LEU A 70 -11.94 -13.04 7.33
CA LEU A 70 -11.22 -14.32 7.29
C LEU A 70 -10.41 -14.59 8.56
N GLY A 71 -10.41 -13.66 9.53
CA GLY A 71 -9.76 -13.82 10.83
C GLY A 71 -8.31 -13.32 10.88
N PHE A 72 -7.82 -12.64 9.84
CA PHE A 72 -6.53 -11.98 9.88
C PHE A 72 -6.62 -10.65 10.63
N ASN A 73 -5.60 -10.34 11.42
CA ASN A 73 -5.52 -9.09 12.18
C ASN A 73 -4.41 -8.16 11.69
N CYS A 74 -3.67 -8.57 10.66
CA CYS A 74 -2.62 -7.76 10.07
C CYS A 74 -2.41 -8.03 8.58
N VAL A 75 -1.78 -7.08 7.91
CA VAL A 75 -1.27 -7.21 6.55
C VAL A 75 0.22 -6.89 6.55
N ARG A 76 1.03 -7.77 5.98
CA ARG A 76 2.36 -7.42 5.50
C ARG A 76 2.20 -6.69 4.18
N LEU A 77 2.34 -5.38 4.21
CA LEU A 77 2.17 -4.52 3.05
C LEU A 77 3.55 -4.15 2.51
N THR A 78 3.84 -4.71 1.34
CA THR A 78 5.15 -4.58 0.69
C THR A 78 5.21 -3.33 -0.18
N TRP A 79 6.35 -2.66 -0.21
CA TRP A 79 6.57 -1.47 -1.05
C TRP A 79 7.99 -1.43 -1.62
N PRO A 80 8.21 -0.76 -2.77
CA PRO A 80 9.55 -0.56 -3.32
C PRO A 80 10.16 0.73 -2.79
N LEU A 81 11.44 0.74 -2.39
CA LEU A 81 12.10 1.90 -1.77
C LEU A 81 11.88 3.21 -2.53
N PHE A 82 11.93 3.13 -3.87
CA PHE A 82 11.74 4.28 -4.76
C PHE A 82 10.36 4.94 -4.67
N LEU A 83 9.32 4.27 -4.17
CA LEU A 83 8.03 4.91 -3.91
C LEU A 83 8.17 6.08 -2.93
N PHE A 84 9.10 6.02 -1.99
CA PHE A 84 9.30 7.04 -0.96
C PHE A 84 10.56 7.89 -1.16
N THR A 85 11.48 7.48 -2.04
CA THR A 85 12.75 8.19 -2.26
C THR A 85 12.88 8.80 -3.65
N ASN A 86 11.97 8.50 -4.58
CA ASN A 86 11.93 9.09 -5.92
C ASN A 86 10.64 9.87 -6.13
N ASP A 87 10.71 11.20 -5.99
CA ASP A 87 9.56 12.10 -6.11
C ASP A 87 8.85 12.00 -7.47
N THR A 88 9.59 11.70 -8.55
CA THR A 88 9.00 11.53 -9.89
C THR A 88 8.16 10.26 -9.97
N LEU A 89 8.61 9.15 -9.35
CA LEU A 89 7.82 7.93 -9.26
C LEU A 89 6.63 8.14 -8.31
N ALA A 90 6.86 8.70 -7.12
CA ALA A 90 5.82 8.95 -6.12
C ALA A 90 4.67 9.81 -6.67
N ALA A 91 5.00 10.86 -7.44
CA ALA A 91 4.03 11.78 -8.03
C ALA A 91 3.32 11.25 -9.29
N ARG A 92 3.82 10.15 -9.90
CA ARG A 92 3.14 9.51 -11.03
C ARG A 92 1.78 9.01 -10.57
N THR A 93 0.74 9.18 -11.38
CA THR A 93 -0.60 8.67 -11.03
C THR A 93 -0.74 7.17 -11.32
N VAL A 94 -1.68 6.50 -10.65
CA VAL A 94 -2.02 5.10 -10.93
C VAL A 94 -2.36 4.91 -12.42
N ARG A 95 -3.20 5.79 -13.00
CA ARG A 95 -3.56 5.76 -14.41
C ARG A 95 -2.34 5.86 -15.33
N GLN A 96 -1.42 6.78 -15.06
CA GLN A 96 -0.19 6.91 -15.85
C GLN A 96 0.69 5.67 -15.73
N SER A 97 0.83 5.11 -14.52
CA SER A 97 1.59 3.86 -14.30
C SER A 97 1.03 2.72 -15.14
N LEU A 98 -0.28 2.49 -15.07
CA LEU A 98 -0.97 1.46 -15.86
C LEU A 98 -0.90 1.70 -17.37
N THR A 99 -1.03 2.95 -17.81
CA THR A 99 -0.96 3.32 -19.24
C THR A 99 0.43 3.05 -19.81
N ASN A 100 1.49 3.40 -19.07
CA ASN A 100 2.87 3.15 -19.49
C ASN A 100 3.19 1.65 -19.63
N LEU A 101 2.47 0.80 -18.90
CA LEU A 101 2.59 -0.66 -18.95
C LEU A 101 1.59 -1.32 -19.92
N GLY A 102 0.75 -0.54 -20.61
CA GLY A 102 -0.26 -1.06 -21.54
C GLY A 102 -1.43 -1.80 -20.87
N LEU A 103 -1.64 -1.60 -19.57
CA LEU A 103 -2.64 -2.32 -18.76
C LEU A 103 -4.03 -1.65 -18.82
N PHE A 104 -4.59 -1.52 -20.02
CA PHE A 104 -5.85 -0.77 -20.24
C PHE A 104 -7.07 -1.41 -19.55
N GLU A 105 -7.14 -2.74 -19.48
CA GLU A 105 -8.22 -3.43 -18.76
C GLU A 105 -8.19 -3.11 -17.26
N ALA A 106 -7.01 -2.99 -16.67
CA ALA A 106 -6.86 -2.62 -15.27
C ALA A 106 -7.36 -1.20 -15.03
N ILE A 107 -7.13 -0.26 -15.96
CA ILE A 107 -7.66 1.11 -15.87
C ILE A 107 -9.20 1.08 -15.78
N ALA A 108 -9.88 0.33 -16.66
CA ALA A 108 -11.34 0.19 -16.62
C ALA A 108 -11.82 -0.46 -15.30
N GLY A 109 -11.09 -1.46 -14.82
CA GLY A 109 -11.36 -2.09 -13.52
C GLY A 109 -11.25 -1.13 -12.35
N PHE A 110 -10.20 -0.30 -12.30
CA PHE A 110 -10.05 0.75 -11.30
C PHE A 110 -11.14 1.81 -11.40
N GLN A 111 -11.53 2.24 -12.61
CA GLN A 111 -12.63 3.20 -12.77
C GLN A 111 -13.95 2.67 -12.22
N THR A 112 -14.16 1.35 -12.28
CA THR A 112 -15.36 0.70 -11.75
C THR A 112 -15.28 0.52 -10.23
N ASN A 113 -14.16 0.02 -9.73
CA ASN A 113 -14.05 -0.47 -8.36
C ASN A 113 -13.43 0.54 -7.38
N ASN A 114 -12.55 1.41 -7.86
CA ASN A 114 -11.80 2.38 -7.07
C ASN A 114 -11.63 3.72 -7.82
N PRO A 115 -12.72 4.40 -8.23
CA PRO A 115 -12.66 5.64 -9.01
C PRO A 115 -11.93 6.77 -8.28
N ASP A 116 -11.92 6.76 -6.94
CA ASP A 116 -11.23 7.75 -6.12
C ASP A 116 -9.71 7.51 -6.01
N ILE A 117 -9.18 6.39 -6.53
CA ILE A 117 -7.77 5.99 -6.45
C ILE A 117 -7.05 6.12 -7.80
N ILE A 118 -7.74 5.87 -8.92
CA ILE A 118 -7.10 5.75 -10.25
C ILE A 118 -6.32 6.99 -10.70
N ASP A 119 -6.72 8.18 -10.26
CA ASP A 119 -6.05 9.44 -10.60
C ASP A 119 -5.19 10.00 -9.45
N LEU A 120 -5.01 9.25 -8.36
CA LEU A 120 -4.09 9.62 -7.29
C LEU A 120 -2.64 9.34 -7.69
N PRO A 121 -1.69 10.14 -7.17
CA PRO A 121 -0.28 9.77 -7.11
C PRO A 121 -0.07 8.39 -6.48
N LEU A 122 0.95 7.64 -6.91
CA LEU A 122 1.24 6.30 -6.39
C LEU A 122 1.43 6.30 -4.87
N ILE A 123 2.08 7.34 -4.32
CA ILE A 123 2.25 7.48 -2.87
C ILE A 123 0.91 7.67 -2.14
N ASP A 124 -0.01 8.43 -2.72
CA ASP A 124 -1.34 8.68 -2.15
C ASP A 124 -2.25 7.45 -2.31
N ALA A 125 -2.09 6.67 -3.38
CA ALA A 125 -2.76 5.39 -3.55
C ALA A 125 -2.31 4.37 -2.49
N TYR A 126 -1.01 4.31 -2.19
CA TYR A 126 -0.50 3.50 -1.08
C TYR A 126 -1.08 3.94 0.27
N GLN A 127 -1.14 5.25 0.52
CA GLN A 127 -1.79 5.79 1.72
C GLN A 127 -3.29 5.47 1.78
N ALA A 128 -4.00 5.41 0.65
CA ALA A 128 -5.40 5.02 0.61
C ALA A 128 -5.61 3.57 1.08
N VAL A 129 -4.73 2.65 0.67
CA VAL A 129 -4.73 1.26 1.15
C VAL A 129 -4.46 1.19 2.65
N VAL A 130 -3.41 1.89 3.12
CA VAL A 130 -3.09 1.99 4.56
C VAL A 130 -4.28 2.55 5.35
N GLY A 131 -4.93 3.59 4.83
CA GLY A 131 -6.10 4.22 5.45
C GLY A 131 -7.32 3.29 5.50
N SER A 132 -7.54 2.50 4.46
CA SER A 132 -8.62 1.49 4.42
C SER A 132 -8.39 0.41 5.48
N LEU A 133 -7.20 -0.20 5.50
CA LEU A 133 -6.81 -1.19 6.51
C LEU A 133 -6.95 -0.66 7.94
N GLY A 134 -6.51 0.59 8.18
CA GLY A 134 -6.65 1.26 9.46
C GLY A 134 -8.11 1.46 9.89
N LYS A 135 -9.00 1.90 8.97
CA LYS A 135 -10.45 2.01 9.25
C LYS A 135 -11.09 0.65 9.56
N LYS A 136 -10.51 -0.44 9.05
CA LYS A 136 -10.91 -1.81 9.34
C LYS A 136 -10.18 -2.41 10.54
N ASN A 137 -9.45 -1.63 11.35
CA ASN A 137 -8.70 -2.15 12.52
C ASN A 137 -7.77 -3.32 12.16
N VAL A 138 -7.20 -3.31 10.95
CA VAL A 138 -6.20 -4.28 10.51
C VAL A 138 -4.83 -3.64 10.66
N MET A 139 -3.96 -4.26 11.45
CA MET A 139 -2.59 -3.77 11.65
C MET A 139 -1.76 -3.91 10.37
N ILE A 140 -0.70 -3.11 10.25
CA ILE A 140 0.14 -3.11 9.04
C ILE A 140 1.59 -3.33 9.45
N ILE A 141 2.23 -4.33 8.85
CA ILE A 141 3.68 -4.48 8.86
C ILE A 141 4.17 -3.89 7.55
N LEU A 142 4.84 -2.74 7.65
CA LEU A 142 5.46 -2.09 6.49
C LEU A 142 6.74 -2.84 6.12
N ASP A 143 6.79 -3.33 4.88
CA ASP A 143 7.88 -4.16 4.38
C ASP A 143 8.55 -3.49 3.18
N ASN A 144 9.75 -2.94 3.42
CA ASN A 144 10.62 -2.44 2.35
C ASN A 144 11.15 -3.65 1.57
N HIS A 145 10.48 -4.01 0.48
CA HIS A 145 10.63 -5.32 -0.15
C HIS A 145 11.73 -5.33 -1.21
N THR A 146 11.80 -4.27 -2.02
CA THR A 146 12.74 -4.12 -3.13
C THR A 146 13.22 -2.69 -3.19
N ARG A 147 14.40 -2.46 -3.77
CA ARG A 147 14.88 -1.08 -4.00
C ARG A 147 14.04 -0.37 -5.06
N THR A 148 13.83 -1.05 -6.20
CA THR A 148 13.07 -0.54 -7.35
C THR A 148 11.75 -1.28 -7.49
N ASN A 149 10.82 -0.71 -8.25
CA ASN A 149 9.57 -1.39 -8.62
C ASN A 149 9.71 -2.29 -9.85
N GLN A 150 10.87 -2.30 -10.50
CA GLN A 150 11.10 -3.17 -11.65
C GLN A 150 11.11 -4.62 -11.16
N GLY A 151 10.26 -5.46 -11.76
CA GLY A 151 10.24 -6.88 -11.45
C GLY A 151 11.56 -7.54 -11.86
N CYS A 152 11.92 -8.63 -11.18
CA CYS A 152 12.89 -9.59 -11.69
C CYS A 152 12.31 -10.08 -13.08
N HIS A 153 12.78 -9.52 -14.20
CA HIS A 153 12.27 -9.87 -15.54
C HIS A 153 12.68 -11.30 -15.93
N HIS A 154 11.69 -12.05 -16.41
CA HIS A 154 11.72 -13.33 -17.11
C HIS A 154 13.12 -13.92 -17.48
N LEU A 155 13.40 -15.11 -16.91
CA LEU A 155 14.57 -15.98 -17.12
C LEU A 155 15.90 -15.52 -16.47
N GLN A 156 15.93 -15.42 -15.13
CA GLN A 156 16.94 -16.09 -14.31
C GLN A 156 16.56 -16.01 -12.83
N VAL A 157 17.26 -16.81 -12.03
CA VAL A 157 16.85 -17.39 -10.74
C VAL A 157 16.54 -16.35 -9.67
N TYR A 158 15.67 -16.71 -8.71
CA TYR A 158 15.33 -16.04 -7.44
C TYR A 158 16.52 -15.54 -6.57
N GLN A 159 17.76 -15.60 -7.05
CA GLN A 159 18.99 -15.42 -6.29
C GLN A 159 19.59 -14.01 -6.41
N GLU A 160 19.24 -13.22 -7.43
CA GLU A 160 19.79 -11.86 -7.61
C GLU A 160 18.99 -10.76 -6.93
N CYS A 161 17.74 -11.03 -6.55
CA CYS A 161 16.89 -10.05 -5.89
C CYS A 161 17.38 -9.75 -4.41
N SER A 162 18.51 -10.34 -3.94
CA SER A 162 19.10 -10.13 -2.60
C SER A 162 20.63 -9.93 -2.53
N GLY A 163 21.32 -9.65 -3.64
CA GLY A 163 22.78 -9.59 -3.65
C GLY A 163 23.37 -8.55 -4.59
N ASP A 164 23.36 -7.29 -4.18
CA ASP A 164 24.52 -6.42 -4.46
C ASP A 164 25.25 -6.28 -3.13
N GLU A 165 26.22 -7.17 -2.92
CA GLU A 165 27.32 -6.92 -1.99
C GLU A 165 27.93 -5.56 -2.36
N LEU A 166 28.01 -4.69 -1.37
CA LEU A 166 28.92 -3.55 -1.41
C LEU A 166 30.34 -4.12 -1.44
N GLU A 167 30.89 -4.38 -2.62
CA GLU A 167 32.34 -4.42 -2.81
C GLU A 167 32.85 -3.01 -3.17
N GLU A 168 33.66 -2.51 -2.22
CA GLU A 168 34.50 -1.29 -2.15
C GLU A 168 33.83 0.10 -2.22
#